data_AF-A0A2E2XP13-F1
#
_entry.id   AF-A0A2E2XP13-F1
#
_cell.length_a   1.000
_cell.length_b   1.000
_cell.length_c   1.000
_cell.angle_alpha   90.00
_cell.angle_beta   90.00
_cell.angle_gamma   90.00
#
_symmetry.space_group_name_H-M   'P 1'
#
loop_
_entity.id
_entity.type
_entity.pdbx_description
1 polymer ?
#
loop_
_entity_poly.entity_id
_entity_poly.type
_entity_poly.pdbx_seq_one_letter_code
_entity_poly.pdbx_strand_id
1 'polypeptide(L)'
;MHRTTTERLKNIQTHLQLEPDGLLGPQTLTAIEQALQIVSKPHAREEKPDPAAVTKSLHLTLDTEELQAIINDEIGSPEYYKKRLRSPCWPGGDSGITIGVGYDLGYVDKDRFLDDWSSQLSAPHLQKLSKYCAVKGAQAKSKLRFLADIKIPLTKASIVFRSTSVPAYAARTRRAFPGIENLTPIAQTTLLSLVYNRGASMKGDSRKEMRAIRMLVKTRDYQGMADQVRSMKRLWEGRGLDGLLIRREREALALERAHKGKKSKKTVIV
;
A
#
# COMPACT_ATOMS: atom_id res chain seq x y z
N MET A 1 -15.67 12.75 44.40
CA MET A 1 -15.86 11.30 44.12
C MET A 1 -15.60 11.04 42.65
N HIS A 2 -14.60 10.23 42.31
CA HIS A 2 -14.36 9.84 40.92
C HIS A 2 -15.41 8.81 40.50
N ARG A 3 -16.24 9.16 39.51
CA ARG A 3 -17.20 8.20 38.94
C ARG A 3 -16.43 7.05 38.31
N THR A 4 -16.84 5.83 38.62
CA THR A 4 -16.31 4.60 38.02
C THR A 4 -16.57 4.59 36.50
N THR A 5 -15.79 3.82 35.75
CA THR A 5 -15.97 3.69 34.29
C THR A 5 -17.40 3.28 33.93
N THR A 6 -17.99 2.38 34.71
CA THR A 6 -19.38 1.93 34.54
C THR A 6 -20.38 3.06 34.75
N GLU A 7 -20.23 3.87 35.81
CA GLU A 7 -21.12 5.03 36.06
C GLU A 7 -20.98 6.12 34.98
N ARG A 8 -19.77 6.30 34.44
CA ARG A 8 -19.53 7.21 33.33
C ARG A 8 -20.20 6.71 32.04
N LEU A 9 -20.12 5.40 31.76
CA LEU A 9 -20.77 4.79 30.60
C LEU A 9 -22.29 4.89 30.68
N LYS A 10 -22.89 4.59 31.84
CA LYS A 10 -24.34 4.76 32.06
C LYS A 10 -24.80 6.19 31.78
N ASN A 11 -24.04 7.18 32.24
CA ASN A 11 -24.36 8.59 32.01
C ASN A 11 -24.27 8.98 30.52
N ILE A 12 -23.31 8.42 29.78
CA ILE A 12 -23.19 8.62 28.32
C ILE A 12 -24.38 7.97 27.61
N GLN A 13 -24.74 6.74 27.96
CA GLN A 13 -25.88 6.02 27.37
C GLN A 13 -27.19 6.76 27.58
N THR A 14 -27.44 7.30 28.78
CA THR A 14 -28.61 8.14 29.05
C THR A 14 -28.66 9.38 28.16
N HIS A 15 -27.52 10.04 27.93
CA HIS A 15 -27.44 11.21 27.05
C HIS A 15 -27.67 10.87 25.57
N LEU A 16 -27.34 9.64 25.17
CA LEU A 16 -27.54 9.10 23.83
C LEU A 16 -28.90 8.40 23.65
N GLN A 17 -29.79 8.47 24.65
CA GLN A 17 -31.11 7.82 24.66
C GLN A 17 -31.05 6.28 24.49
N LEU A 18 -30.02 5.66 25.06
CA LEU A 18 -29.85 4.20 25.13
C LEU A 18 -30.11 3.68 26.56
N GLU A 19 -30.38 2.38 26.66
CA GLU A 19 -30.44 1.68 27.95
C GLU A 19 -29.10 1.81 28.71
N PRO A 20 -29.09 2.32 29.97
CA PRO A 20 -27.88 2.57 30.74
C PRO A 20 -27.37 1.29 31.43
N ASP A 21 -26.96 0.30 30.64
CA ASP A 21 -26.44 -0.97 31.12
C ASP A 21 -24.97 -0.89 31.61
N GLY A 22 -24.26 0.19 31.28
CA GLY A 22 -22.85 0.40 31.63
C GLY A 22 -21.86 -0.42 30.81
N LEU A 23 -22.29 -1.01 29.69
CA LEU A 23 -21.49 -1.81 28.77
C LEU A 23 -21.16 -1.04 27.49
N LEU A 24 -19.92 -1.15 27.03
CA LEU A 24 -19.49 -0.61 25.73
C LEU A 24 -19.80 -1.62 24.61
N GLY A 25 -21.08 -1.83 24.34
CA GLY A 25 -21.56 -2.73 23.28
C GLY A 25 -21.69 -2.08 21.90
N PRO A 26 -22.06 -2.86 20.85
CA PRO A 26 -22.18 -2.37 19.48
C PRO A 26 -23.14 -1.17 19.31
N GLN A 27 -24.25 -1.16 20.06
CA GLN A 27 -25.23 -0.06 20.03
C GLN A 27 -24.67 1.23 20.64
N THR A 28 -23.99 1.13 21.80
CA THR A 28 -23.31 2.25 22.45
C THR A 28 -22.22 2.84 21.56
N LEU A 29 -21.42 1.99 20.90
CA LEU A 29 -20.37 2.42 19.96
C LEU A 29 -20.99 3.13 18.74
N THR A 30 -22.05 2.57 18.16
CA THR A 30 -22.74 3.16 17.00
C THR A 30 -23.31 4.55 17.34
N ALA A 31 -23.94 4.70 18.51
CA ALA A 31 -24.50 5.98 18.94
C ALA A 31 -23.42 7.04 19.23
N ILE A 32 -22.27 6.63 19.78
CA ILE A 32 -21.12 7.52 19.97
C ILE A 32 -20.53 7.95 18.62
N GLU A 33 -20.39 7.01 17.67
CA GLU A 33 -19.92 7.31 16.31
C GLU A 33 -20.84 8.31 15.60
N GLN A 34 -22.16 8.12 15.71
CA GLN A 34 -23.16 9.03 15.16
C GLN A 34 -23.10 10.43 15.79
N ALA A 35 -23.01 10.51 17.13
CA ALA A 35 -22.94 11.79 17.85
C ALA A 35 -21.66 12.57 17.52
N LEU A 36 -20.56 11.87 17.23
CA LEU A 36 -19.28 12.46 16.84
C LEU A 36 -19.15 12.69 15.32
N GLN A 37 -20.20 12.44 14.54
CA GLN A 37 -20.20 12.49 13.08
C GLN A 37 -19.08 11.63 12.45
N ILE A 38 -18.70 10.55 13.13
CA ILE A 38 -17.76 9.55 12.63
C ILE A 38 -18.56 8.66 11.68
N VAL A 39 -18.39 8.87 10.38
CA VAL A 39 -19.18 8.18 9.35
C VAL A 39 -18.74 6.70 9.23
N SER A 40 -19.41 5.83 9.98
CA SER A 40 -19.43 4.39 9.73
C SER A 40 -20.70 4.06 8.91
N LYS A 41 -20.55 3.61 7.65
CA LYS A 41 -21.70 3.12 6.86
C LYS A 41 -22.30 1.87 7.53
N PRO A 42 -23.62 1.79 7.76
CA PRO A 42 -24.24 0.58 8.29
C PRO A 42 -24.29 -0.54 7.23
N HIS A 43 -24.17 -1.77 7.73
CA HIS A 43 -24.44 -3.01 7.00
C HIS A 43 -25.94 -3.27 6.87
N ALA A 44 -26.31 -3.91 5.75
CA ALA A 44 -27.46 -4.79 5.49
C ALA A 44 -28.67 -4.24 4.69
N ARG A 45 -28.88 -4.80 3.49
CA ARG A 45 -29.86 -5.88 3.25
C ARG A 45 -29.58 -6.57 1.92
N GLU A 46 -29.71 -7.89 1.88
CA GLU A 46 -29.65 -8.70 0.67
C GLU A 46 -30.84 -8.35 -0.23
N GLU A 47 -30.59 -7.54 -1.25
CA GLU A 47 -31.48 -7.40 -2.41
C GLU A 47 -30.80 -8.03 -3.62
N LYS A 48 -31.57 -8.84 -4.37
CA LYS A 48 -31.11 -9.57 -5.55
C LYS A 48 -30.38 -8.61 -6.52
N PRO A 49 -29.24 -9.02 -7.10
CA PRO A 49 -28.42 -8.10 -7.88
C PRO A 49 -29.12 -7.71 -9.18
N ASP A 50 -29.39 -6.42 -9.33
CA ASP A 50 -29.57 -5.77 -10.63
C ASP A 50 -28.23 -5.82 -11.40
N PRO A 51 -28.16 -6.48 -12.58
CA PRO A 51 -26.92 -6.66 -13.32
C PRO A 51 -26.31 -5.36 -13.89
N ALA A 52 -26.94 -4.19 -13.72
CA ALA A 52 -26.47 -2.92 -14.31
C ALA A 52 -25.91 -1.88 -13.32
N ALA A 53 -26.02 -2.07 -11.99
CA ALA A 53 -25.57 -1.05 -11.02
C ALA A 53 -24.09 -1.25 -10.61
N VAL A 54 -23.16 -0.85 -11.49
CA VAL A 54 -21.73 -0.74 -11.15
C VAL A 54 -21.55 0.44 -10.19
N THR A 55 -21.70 0.20 -8.89
CA THR A 55 -21.22 1.15 -7.88
C THR A 55 -19.70 1.23 -8.02
N LYS A 56 -19.20 2.31 -8.59
CA LYS A 56 -17.78 2.54 -8.85
C LYS A 56 -17.05 2.67 -7.52
N SER A 57 -16.53 1.57 -6.99
CA SER A 57 -15.69 1.59 -5.80
C SER A 57 -14.49 2.51 -6.06
N LEU A 58 -14.27 3.50 -5.20
CA LEU A 58 -13.08 4.36 -5.22
C LEU A 58 -11.83 3.66 -4.65
N HIS A 59 -12.03 2.47 -4.09
CA HIS A 59 -10.99 1.70 -3.40
C HIS A 59 -10.53 0.52 -4.24
N LEU A 60 -9.29 0.08 -4.00
CA LEU A 60 -8.79 -1.19 -4.48
C LEU A 60 -8.86 -2.23 -3.36
N THR A 61 -9.21 -3.45 -3.73
CA THR A 61 -9.11 -4.62 -2.86
C THR A 61 -7.85 -5.36 -3.25
N LEU A 62 -6.86 -5.39 -2.35
CA LEU A 62 -5.55 -5.96 -2.62
C LEU A 62 -5.42 -7.34 -1.97
N ASP A 63 -4.97 -8.32 -2.76
CA ASP A 63 -4.52 -9.62 -2.25
C ASP A 63 -3.25 -9.48 -1.39
N THR A 64 -3.25 -10.09 -0.20
CA THR A 64 -2.13 -9.96 0.74
C THR A 64 -0.89 -10.78 0.37
N GLU A 65 -1.04 -11.91 -0.34
CA GLU A 65 0.10 -12.72 -0.81
C GLU A 65 0.84 -11.94 -1.90
N GLU A 66 0.11 -11.37 -2.86
CA GLU A 66 0.70 -10.52 -3.91
C GLU A 66 1.28 -9.22 -3.34
N LEU A 67 0.68 -8.65 -2.30
CA LEU A 67 1.23 -7.47 -1.64
C LEU A 67 2.55 -7.78 -0.93
N GLN A 68 2.66 -8.98 -0.34
CA GLN A 68 3.93 -9.45 0.22
C GLN A 68 4.96 -9.70 -0.87
N ALA A 69 4.55 -10.20 -2.05
CA ALA A 69 5.44 -10.36 -3.18
C ALA A 69 6.02 -9.01 -3.66
N ILE A 70 5.23 -7.92 -3.64
CA ILE A 70 5.74 -6.57 -3.91
C ILE A 70 6.85 -6.20 -2.91
N ILE A 71 6.63 -6.40 -1.61
CA ILE A 71 7.64 -6.11 -0.59
C ILE A 71 8.91 -6.93 -0.85
N ASN A 72 8.76 -8.22 -1.19
CA ASN A 72 9.88 -9.09 -1.49
C ASN A 72 10.66 -8.63 -2.73
N ASP A 73 9.97 -8.14 -3.77
CA ASP A 73 10.63 -7.56 -4.95
C ASP A 73 11.49 -6.32 -4.59
N GLU A 74 11.10 -5.57 -3.57
CA GLU A 74 11.84 -4.37 -3.11
C GLU A 74 13.02 -4.70 -2.18
N ILE A 75 12.90 -5.77 -1.39
CA ILE A 75 13.91 -6.11 -0.36
C ILE A 75 14.73 -7.37 -0.70
N GLY A 76 14.43 -8.04 -1.80
CA GLY A 76 14.95 -9.37 -2.16
C GLY A 76 14.35 -10.49 -1.30
N SER A 77 14.69 -10.51 -0.01
CA SER A 77 14.09 -11.44 0.96
C SER A 77 14.09 -10.86 2.38
N PRO A 78 13.24 -11.37 3.30
CA PRO A 78 13.28 -10.98 4.71
C PRO A 78 14.66 -11.18 5.35
N GLU A 79 15.37 -12.24 4.98
CA GLU A 79 16.71 -12.57 5.45
C GLU A 79 17.74 -11.58 4.90
N TYR A 80 17.64 -11.24 3.62
CA TYR A 80 18.49 -10.25 2.98
C TYR A 80 18.28 -8.88 3.62
N TYR A 81 17.04 -8.48 3.87
CA TYR A 81 16.71 -7.22 4.54
C TYR A 81 17.37 -7.15 5.93
N LYS A 82 17.20 -8.20 6.74
CA LYS A 82 17.82 -8.26 8.09
C LYS A 82 19.33 -8.13 8.04
N LYS A 83 19.98 -8.71 7.02
CA LYS A 83 21.44 -8.67 6.85
C LYS A 83 21.95 -7.36 6.26
N ARG A 84 21.24 -6.75 5.29
CA ARG A 84 21.81 -5.71 4.40
C ARG A 84 21.00 -4.41 4.33
N LEU A 85 19.70 -4.42 4.60
CA LEU A 85 18.80 -3.26 4.38
C LEU A 85 18.16 -2.69 5.66
N ARG A 86 18.38 -3.30 6.82
CA ARG A 86 17.83 -2.82 8.10
C ARG A 86 18.34 -1.44 8.54
N SER A 87 19.43 -0.96 7.96
CA SER A 87 20.02 0.35 8.27
C SER A 87 19.67 1.33 7.16
N PRO A 88 19.56 2.64 7.46
CA PRO A 88 19.45 3.65 6.42
C PRO A 88 20.53 3.49 5.35
N CYS A 89 20.19 3.76 4.10
CA CYS A 89 21.11 3.70 2.96
C CYS A 89 20.93 4.89 2.03
N TRP A 90 21.80 5.02 1.04
CA TRP A 90 21.67 6.01 -0.03
C TRP A 90 21.87 5.30 -1.38
N PRO A 91 20.83 5.21 -2.23
CA PRO A 91 20.88 4.39 -3.44
C PRO A 91 21.60 5.05 -4.62
N GLY A 92 21.90 6.35 -4.56
CA GLY A 92 22.58 7.07 -5.64
C GLY A 92 21.80 8.26 -6.20
N GLY A 93 22.40 8.99 -7.15
CA GLY A 93 21.75 10.07 -7.91
C GLY A 93 21.19 11.19 -7.02
N ASP A 94 19.97 11.64 -7.34
CA ASP A 94 19.24 12.68 -6.59
C ASP A 94 18.41 12.12 -5.43
N SER A 95 18.63 10.87 -5.01
CA SER A 95 17.95 10.31 -3.85
C SER A 95 18.39 10.95 -2.54
N GLY A 96 17.47 10.95 -1.58
CA GLY A 96 17.81 11.19 -0.18
C GLY A 96 18.25 9.91 0.52
N ILE A 97 18.33 10.00 1.84
CA ILE A 97 18.56 8.80 2.67
C ILE A 97 17.28 7.95 2.63
N THR A 98 17.43 6.69 2.23
CA THR A 98 16.32 5.73 2.17
C THR A 98 16.31 4.86 3.42
N ILE A 99 15.11 4.64 3.98
CA ILE A 99 14.88 3.80 5.15
C ILE A 99 13.76 2.78 4.88
N GLY A 100 13.73 1.69 5.64
CA GLY A 100 12.66 0.69 5.54
C GLY A 100 12.53 0.09 4.14
N VAL A 101 11.30 -0.01 3.62
CA VAL A 101 11.02 -0.50 2.27
C VAL A 101 10.88 0.70 1.33
N GLY A 102 12.00 1.14 0.76
CA GLY A 102 12.02 2.16 -0.29
C GLY A 102 11.57 3.57 0.12
N TYR A 103 11.49 3.88 1.43
CA TYR A 103 11.03 5.19 1.91
C TYR A 103 12.18 6.21 1.83
N ASP A 104 12.14 7.09 0.84
CA ASP A 104 13.17 8.11 0.60
C ASP A 104 12.87 9.41 1.36
N LEU A 105 13.67 9.72 2.38
CA LEU A 105 13.56 10.94 3.18
C LEU A 105 13.75 12.22 2.37
N GLY A 106 14.47 12.15 1.25
CA GLY A 106 14.69 13.30 0.38
C GLY A 106 13.42 13.81 -0.30
N TYR A 107 12.37 12.98 -0.42
CA TYR A 107 11.14 13.33 -1.11
C TYR A 107 9.94 13.57 -0.19
N VAL A 108 10.17 13.63 1.13
CA VAL A 108 9.15 13.97 2.12
C VAL A 108 9.63 15.12 3.01
N ASP A 109 8.69 15.94 3.47
CA ASP A 109 8.95 16.90 4.53
C ASP A 109 8.90 16.24 5.92
N LYS A 110 9.13 17.04 6.96
CA LYS A 110 9.19 16.55 8.34
C LYS A 110 7.82 16.12 8.85
N ASP A 111 6.77 16.87 8.52
CA ASP A 111 5.42 16.62 9.04
C ASP A 111 4.91 15.29 8.48
N ARG A 112 5.05 15.09 7.15
CA ARG A 112 4.74 13.83 6.51
C ARG A 112 5.53 12.66 7.08
N PHE A 113 6.83 12.85 7.32
CA PHE A 113 7.66 11.81 7.92
C PHE A 113 7.18 11.43 9.33
N LEU A 114 6.82 12.42 10.15
CA LEU A 114 6.30 12.18 11.50
C LEU A 114 4.94 11.47 11.47
N ASP A 115 4.04 11.87 10.57
CA ASP A 115 2.76 11.19 10.37
C ASP A 115 2.96 9.70 9.99
N ASP A 116 3.89 9.46 9.07
CA ASP A 116 4.15 8.12 8.54
C ASP A 116 4.85 7.20 9.56
N TRP A 117 5.75 7.73 10.41
CA TRP A 117 6.65 6.92 11.23
C TRP A 117 6.46 7.04 12.76
N SER A 118 5.67 8.00 13.26
CA SER A 118 5.54 8.28 14.70
C SER A 118 5.11 7.07 15.53
N SER A 119 4.19 6.25 15.00
CA SER A 119 3.72 5.03 15.66
C SER A 119 4.71 3.86 15.57
N GLN A 120 5.76 3.98 14.76
CA GLN A 120 6.67 2.89 14.42
C GLN A 120 8.09 3.09 14.99
N LEU A 121 8.54 4.32 15.20
CA LEU A 121 9.89 4.63 15.69
C LEU A 121 9.87 5.30 17.06
N SER A 122 10.99 5.19 17.79
CA SER A 122 11.17 5.91 19.05
C SER A 122 11.37 7.40 18.79
N ALA A 123 11.01 8.25 19.76
CA ALA A 123 11.20 9.70 19.67
C ALA A 123 12.65 10.11 19.32
N PRO A 124 13.72 9.50 19.88
CA PRO A 124 15.09 9.81 19.48
C PRO A 124 15.39 9.49 18.01
N HIS A 125 14.88 8.36 17.49
CA HIS A 125 15.06 8.01 16.08
C HIS A 125 14.29 8.97 15.16
N LEU A 126 13.07 9.35 15.52
CA LEU A 126 12.27 10.33 14.78
C LEU A 126 12.97 11.69 14.70
N GLN A 127 13.43 12.21 15.83
CA GLN A 127 14.17 13.49 15.88
C GLN A 127 15.47 13.45 15.07
N LYS A 128 16.14 12.30 15.02
CA LYS A 128 17.40 12.14 14.29
C LYS A 128 17.16 12.06 12.79
N LEU A 129 16.17 11.27 12.35
CA LEU A 129 15.83 11.08 10.93
C LEU A 129 15.20 12.32 10.31
N SER A 130 14.33 13.04 11.04
CA SER A 130 13.62 14.22 10.53
C SER A 130 14.56 15.37 10.11
N LYS A 131 15.79 15.41 10.64
CA LYS A 131 16.83 16.36 10.21
C LYS A 131 17.27 16.17 8.76
N TYR A 132 16.99 15.00 8.18
CA TYR A 132 17.40 14.63 6.83
C TYR A 132 16.23 14.55 5.84
N CYS A 133 15.01 14.91 6.27
CA CYS A 133 13.88 15.12 5.37
C CYS A 133 14.20 16.24 4.37
N ALA A 134 13.76 16.08 3.12
CA ALA A 134 14.05 16.97 1.99
C ALA A 134 15.55 17.14 1.63
N VAL A 135 16.45 16.34 2.21
CA VAL A 135 17.89 16.35 1.87
C VAL A 135 18.17 15.29 0.80
N LYS A 136 18.81 15.70 -0.30
CA LYS A 136 19.05 14.86 -1.49
C LYS A 136 20.52 14.83 -1.92
N GLY A 137 20.84 13.91 -2.83
CA GLY A 137 22.09 13.86 -3.56
C GLY A 137 23.33 13.68 -2.69
N ALA A 138 24.42 14.33 -3.08
CA ALA A 138 25.71 14.24 -2.37
C ALA A 138 25.61 14.69 -0.90
N GLN A 139 24.72 15.64 -0.59
CA GLN A 139 24.47 16.07 0.78
C GLN A 139 23.91 14.92 1.61
N ALA A 140 22.88 14.22 1.11
CA ALA A 140 22.31 13.04 1.78
C ALA A 140 23.35 11.94 2.02
N LYS A 141 24.14 11.62 0.98
CA LYS A 141 25.26 10.65 1.08
C LYS A 141 26.22 10.98 2.23
N SER A 142 26.63 12.25 2.35
CA SER A 142 27.58 12.67 3.37
C SER A 142 27.05 12.48 4.81
N LYS A 143 25.73 12.55 4.98
CA LYS A 143 25.08 12.46 6.30
C LYS A 143 24.76 11.04 6.73
N LEU A 144 24.82 10.07 5.82
CA LEU A 144 24.48 8.67 6.09
C LEU A 144 25.25 8.07 7.28
N ARG A 145 26.53 8.42 7.44
CA ARG A 145 27.39 7.95 8.54
C ARG A 145 26.83 8.25 9.93
N PHE A 146 26.05 9.31 10.07
CA PHE A 146 25.47 9.70 11.36
C PHE A 146 24.26 8.84 11.76
N LEU A 147 23.77 7.98 10.87
CA LEU A 147 22.57 7.16 11.07
C LEU A 147 22.88 5.66 11.20
N ALA A 148 24.15 5.28 11.33
CA ALA A 148 24.59 3.88 11.33
C ALA A 148 24.01 3.04 12.48
N ASP A 149 23.66 3.70 13.60
CA ASP A 149 23.02 3.15 14.79
C ASP A 149 21.54 2.79 14.58
N ILE A 150 20.85 3.45 13.64
CA ILE A 150 19.43 3.22 13.40
C ILE A 150 19.24 1.89 12.70
N LYS A 151 18.45 1.01 13.32
CA LYS A 151 17.99 -0.26 12.73
C LYS A 151 16.48 -0.29 12.71
N ILE A 152 15.87 -0.45 11.54
CA ILE A 152 14.42 -0.53 11.36
C ILE A 152 14.03 -1.98 11.11
N PRO A 153 13.30 -2.64 12.03
CA PRO A 153 12.74 -3.96 11.80
C PRO A 153 11.85 -4.01 10.56
N LEU A 154 11.91 -5.12 9.83
CA LEU A 154 11.10 -5.31 8.62
C LEU A 154 9.60 -5.20 8.88
N THR A 155 9.14 -5.64 10.05
CA THR A 155 7.72 -5.55 10.45
C THR A 155 7.24 -4.10 10.46
N LYS A 156 8.01 -3.20 11.10
CA LYS A 156 7.73 -1.77 11.16
C LYS A 156 7.81 -1.13 9.77
N ALA A 157 8.85 -1.45 9.01
CA ALA A 157 9.00 -0.96 7.64
C ALA A 157 7.84 -1.40 6.72
N SER A 158 7.35 -2.63 6.89
CA SER A 158 6.22 -3.16 6.12
C SER A 158 4.90 -2.49 6.49
N ILE A 159 4.69 -2.14 7.77
CA ILE A 159 3.53 -1.37 8.22
C ILE A 159 3.51 -0.01 7.52
N VAL A 160 4.63 0.73 7.59
CA VAL A 160 4.72 2.05 6.94
C VAL A 160 4.55 1.94 5.43
N PHE A 161 5.18 0.96 4.77
CA PHE A 161 4.99 0.74 3.34
C PHE A 161 3.50 0.58 2.96
N ARG A 162 2.76 -0.21 3.75
CA ARG A 162 1.33 -0.47 3.54
C ARG A 162 0.44 0.72 3.87
N SER A 163 0.78 1.55 4.86
CA SER A 163 -0.03 2.72 5.21
C SER A 163 0.25 3.96 4.35
N THR A 164 1.40 3.99 3.65
CA THR A 164 1.87 5.20 2.94
C THR A 164 1.95 4.99 1.44
N SER A 165 2.85 4.09 1.01
CA SER A 165 3.17 3.87 -0.39
C SER A 165 2.02 3.18 -1.12
N VAL A 166 1.43 2.16 -0.49
CA VAL A 166 0.36 1.37 -1.12
C VAL A 166 -0.85 2.23 -1.49
N PRO A 167 -1.44 3.08 -0.62
CA PRO A 167 -2.53 3.98 -0.99
C PRO A 167 -2.16 4.95 -2.12
N ALA A 168 -0.97 5.56 -2.06
CA ALA A 168 -0.51 6.48 -3.09
C ALA A 168 -0.38 5.81 -4.46
N TYR A 169 0.17 4.58 -4.49
CA TYR A 169 0.28 3.79 -5.70
C TYR A 169 -1.05 3.19 -6.16
N ALA A 170 -1.97 2.85 -5.26
CA ALA A 170 -3.33 2.44 -5.60
C ALA A 170 -4.05 3.56 -6.37
N ALA A 171 -3.97 4.80 -5.88
CA ALA A 171 -4.54 5.96 -6.57
C ALA A 171 -3.91 6.20 -7.95
N ARG A 172 -2.58 6.07 -8.07
CA ARG A 172 -1.87 6.16 -9.37
C ARG A 172 -2.29 5.04 -10.33
N THR A 173 -2.48 3.83 -9.80
CA THR A 173 -2.87 2.65 -10.57
C THR A 173 -4.28 2.79 -11.12
N ARG A 174 -5.23 3.26 -10.31
CA ARG A 174 -6.60 3.60 -10.76
C ARG A 174 -6.61 4.60 -11.92
N ARG A 175 -5.77 5.63 -11.84
CA ARG A 175 -5.64 6.63 -12.92
C ARG A 175 -5.03 6.02 -14.18
N ALA A 176 -4.01 5.16 -14.03
CA ALA A 176 -3.36 4.48 -15.13
C ALA A 176 -4.31 3.49 -15.84
N PHE A 177 -5.11 2.76 -15.07
CA PHE A 177 -5.96 1.66 -15.51
C PHE A 177 -7.41 1.85 -15.06
N PRO A 178 -8.19 2.73 -15.71
CA PRO A 178 -9.59 2.94 -15.34
C PRO A 178 -10.41 1.64 -15.43
N GLY A 179 -11.15 1.30 -14.37
CA GLY A 179 -11.94 0.07 -14.27
C GLY A 179 -11.23 -1.06 -13.53
N ILE A 180 -9.99 -0.86 -13.08
CA ILE A 180 -9.21 -1.83 -12.29
C ILE A 180 -9.95 -2.30 -11.02
N GLU A 181 -10.75 -1.44 -10.41
CA GLU A 181 -11.56 -1.74 -9.21
C GLU A 181 -12.52 -2.93 -9.42
N ASN A 182 -12.83 -3.26 -10.69
CA ASN A 182 -13.72 -4.34 -11.07
C ASN A 182 -12.99 -5.67 -11.35
N LEU A 183 -11.66 -5.68 -11.24
CA LEU A 183 -10.86 -6.90 -11.40
C LEU A 183 -10.75 -7.67 -10.08
N THR A 184 -10.28 -8.92 -10.15
CA THR A 184 -9.98 -9.69 -8.94
C THR A 184 -8.90 -9.02 -8.09
N PRO A 185 -8.87 -9.24 -6.77
CA PRO A 185 -7.86 -8.64 -5.90
C PRO A 185 -6.41 -8.98 -6.31
N ILE A 186 -6.18 -10.20 -6.83
CA ILE A 186 -4.89 -10.61 -7.38
C ILE A 186 -4.48 -9.70 -8.54
N ALA A 187 -5.38 -9.45 -9.49
CA ALA A 187 -5.10 -8.58 -10.63
C ALA A 187 -4.92 -7.11 -10.22
N GLN A 188 -5.73 -6.63 -9.27
CA GLN A 188 -5.58 -5.28 -8.71
C GLN A 188 -4.19 -5.09 -8.09
N THR A 189 -3.76 -6.01 -7.22
CA THR A 189 -2.42 -5.96 -6.62
C THR A 189 -1.31 -6.11 -7.65
N THR A 190 -1.50 -6.95 -8.67
CA THR A 190 -0.50 -7.18 -9.72
C THR A 190 -0.27 -5.92 -10.57
N LEU A 191 -1.33 -5.23 -10.98
CA LEU A 191 -1.20 -3.98 -11.71
C LEU A 191 -0.67 -2.84 -10.83
N LEU A 192 -0.98 -2.86 -9.52
CA LEU A 192 -0.33 -1.96 -8.56
C LEU A 192 1.19 -2.21 -8.49
N SER A 193 1.62 -3.47 -8.42
CA SER A 193 3.05 -3.85 -8.47
C SER A 193 3.75 -3.30 -9.72
N LEU A 194 3.10 -3.43 -10.88
CA LEU A 194 3.60 -2.92 -12.15
C LEU A 194 3.76 -1.39 -12.12
N VAL A 195 2.74 -0.66 -11.62
CA VAL A 195 2.80 0.80 -11.50
C VAL A 195 3.80 1.25 -10.44
N TYR A 196 3.98 0.47 -9.38
CA TYR A 196 5.03 0.72 -8.39
C TYR A 196 6.42 0.65 -9.03
N ASN A 197 6.69 -0.42 -9.78
CA ASN A 197 8.01 -0.64 -10.39
C ASN A 197 8.32 0.28 -11.57
N ARG A 198 7.35 0.48 -12.47
CA ARG A 198 7.56 1.22 -13.72
C ARG A 198 6.99 2.63 -13.69
N GLY A 199 6.18 3.01 -12.72
CA GLY A 199 5.41 4.25 -12.75
C GLY A 199 4.21 4.21 -13.69
N ALA A 200 3.32 5.20 -13.54
CA ALA A 200 2.03 5.28 -14.24
C ALA A 200 2.06 5.93 -15.64
N SER A 201 3.24 6.31 -16.14
CA SER A 201 3.35 7.00 -17.43
C SER A 201 2.91 6.11 -18.59
N MET A 202 2.23 6.71 -19.57
CA MET A 202 1.77 6.08 -20.82
C MET A 202 2.54 6.56 -22.05
N LYS A 203 3.52 7.46 -21.88
CA LYS A 203 4.25 8.11 -22.97
C LYS A 203 5.51 7.33 -23.36
N GLY A 204 5.79 7.28 -24.67
CA GLY A 204 6.98 6.64 -25.25
C GLY A 204 6.82 5.15 -25.56
N ASP A 205 7.80 4.60 -26.27
CA ASP A 205 7.76 3.23 -26.81
C ASP A 205 7.91 2.15 -25.75
N SER A 206 8.61 2.46 -24.65
CA SER A 206 8.73 1.57 -23.49
C SER A 206 7.43 1.43 -22.68
N ARG A 207 6.34 2.07 -23.13
CA ARG A 207 4.99 2.02 -22.54
C ARG A 207 3.95 1.37 -23.44
N LYS A 208 4.35 0.73 -24.54
CA LYS A 208 3.45 0.02 -25.46
C LYS A 208 2.53 -0.96 -24.73
N GLU A 209 3.12 -1.83 -23.91
CA GLU A 209 2.39 -2.87 -23.18
C GLU A 209 1.49 -2.28 -22.09
N MET A 210 1.91 -1.18 -21.42
CA MET A 210 1.07 -0.46 -20.46
C MET A 210 -0.21 0.07 -21.11
N ARG A 211 -0.12 0.61 -22.33
CA ARG A 211 -1.29 1.10 -23.07
C ARG A 211 -2.22 -0.04 -23.49
N ALA A 212 -1.66 -1.17 -23.90
CA ALA A 212 -2.45 -2.36 -24.22
C ALA A 212 -3.20 -2.87 -22.98
N ILE A 213 -2.52 -3.02 -21.84
CA ILE A 213 -3.14 -3.41 -20.55
C ILE A 213 -4.31 -2.49 -20.20
N ARG A 214 -4.17 -1.17 -20.41
CA ARG A 214 -5.26 -0.21 -20.14
C ARG A 214 -6.55 -0.50 -20.91
N MET A 215 -6.46 -1.07 -22.11
CA MET A 215 -7.64 -1.48 -22.86
C MET A 215 -8.20 -2.81 -22.35
N LEU A 216 -7.31 -3.76 -22.04
CA LEU A 216 -7.65 -5.11 -21.54
C LEU A 216 -8.31 -5.08 -20.15
N VAL A 217 -7.98 -4.09 -19.33
CA VAL A 217 -8.64 -3.85 -18.03
C VAL A 217 -10.14 -3.60 -18.20
N LYS A 218 -10.55 -2.92 -19.27
CA LYS A 218 -11.97 -2.60 -19.52
C LYS A 218 -12.79 -3.85 -19.82
N THR A 219 -12.20 -4.81 -20.53
CA THR A 219 -12.83 -6.08 -20.90
C THR A 219 -12.55 -7.20 -19.89
N ARG A 220 -11.80 -6.90 -18.81
CA ARG A 220 -11.34 -7.87 -17.81
C ARG A 220 -10.59 -9.05 -18.43
N ASP A 221 -9.83 -8.80 -19.49
CA ASP A 221 -9.03 -9.82 -20.16
C ASP A 221 -7.74 -10.12 -19.39
N TYR A 222 -7.85 -10.99 -18.39
CA TYR A 222 -6.73 -11.38 -17.53
C TYR A 222 -5.59 -12.05 -18.28
N GLN A 223 -5.90 -12.88 -19.28
CA GLN A 223 -4.86 -13.56 -20.07
C GLN A 223 -4.12 -12.56 -20.94
N GLY A 224 -4.82 -11.69 -21.66
CA GLY A 224 -4.20 -10.62 -22.42
C GLY A 224 -3.35 -9.70 -21.54
N MET A 225 -3.82 -9.38 -20.32
CA MET A 225 -3.03 -8.61 -19.36
C MET A 225 -1.73 -9.34 -18.99
N ALA A 226 -1.79 -10.65 -18.72
CA ALA A 226 -0.61 -11.47 -18.43
C ALA A 226 0.40 -11.46 -19.59
N ASP A 227 -0.08 -11.63 -20.81
CA ASP A 227 0.75 -11.67 -22.01
C ASP A 227 1.46 -10.33 -22.26
N GLN A 228 0.77 -9.21 -22.03
CA GLN A 228 1.38 -7.88 -22.11
C GLN A 228 2.41 -7.66 -21.00
N VAL A 229 2.13 -8.09 -19.76
CA VAL A 229 3.10 -8.02 -18.65
C VAL A 229 4.36 -8.84 -18.96
N ARG A 230 4.20 -10.05 -19.52
CA ARG A 230 5.31 -10.92 -19.93
C ARG A 230 6.10 -10.30 -21.09
N SER A 231 5.41 -9.73 -22.07
CA SER A 231 6.05 -9.08 -23.23
C SER A 231 6.93 -7.89 -22.86
N MET A 232 6.70 -7.25 -21.70
CA MET A 232 7.57 -6.16 -21.20
C MET A 232 9.01 -6.60 -20.93
N LYS A 233 9.29 -7.91 -20.81
CA LYS A 233 10.65 -8.44 -20.64
C LYS A 233 11.63 -7.97 -21.72
N ARG A 234 11.14 -7.72 -22.94
CA ARG A 234 11.93 -7.17 -24.06
C ARG A 234 12.71 -5.88 -23.72
N LEU A 235 12.29 -5.16 -22.67
CA LEU A 235 12.92 -3.91 -22.25
C LEU A 235 14.24 -4.14 -21.50
N TRP A 236 14.47 -5.34 -20.99
CA TRP A 236 15.57 -5.65 -20.08
C TRP A 236 16.33 -6.94 -20.42
N GLU A 237 15.79 -7.75 -21.31
CA GLU A 237 16.47 -8.94 -21.83
C GLU A 237 17.84 -8.57 -22.41
N GLY A 238 18.86 -9.33 -22.02
CA GLY A 238 20.26 -9.09 -22.41
C GLY A 238 20.93 -7.89 -21.72
N ARG A 239 20.28 -7.24 -20.73
CA ARG A 239 20.83 -6.05 -20.04
C ARG A 239 21.35 -6.31 -18.63
N GLY A 240 21.43 -7.57 -18.19
CA GLY A 240 21.84 -7.94 -16.83
C GLY A 240 20.86 -7.49 -15.73
N LEU A 241 19.60 -7.25 -16.09
CA LEU A 241 18.53 -6.80 -15.18
C LEU A 241 17.54 -7.95 -14.90
N ASP A 242 18.07 -9.14 -14.62
CA ASP A 242 17.32 -10.39 -14.53
C ASP A 242 16.24 -10.38 -13.44
N GLY A 243 16.46 -9.62 -12.36
CA GLY A 243 15.45 -9.41 -11.32
C GLY A 243 14.15 -8.80 -11.87
N LEU A 244 14.23 -7.93 -12.89
CA LEU A 244 13.04 -7.37 -13.54
C LEU A 244 12.34 -8.41 -14.42
N LEU A 245 13.09 -9.31 -15.06
CA LEU A 245 12.54 -10.41 -15.86
C LEU A 245 11.76 -11.39 -14.98
N ILE A 246 12.36 -11.78 -13.84
CA ILE A 246 11.73 -12.66 -12.85
C ILE A 246 10.45 -12.01 -12.30
N ARG A 247 10.51 -10.71 -11.95
CA ARG A 247 9.34 -9.95 -11.47
C ARG A 247 8.20 -9.95 -12.49
N ARG A 248 8.49 -9.63 -13.76
CA ARG A 248 7.47 -9.63 -14.83
C ARG A 248 6.85 -11.02 -15.02
N GLU A 249 7.62 -12.10 -14.94
CA GLU A 249 7.05 -13.45 -15.04
C GLU A 249 6.13 -13.77 -13.86
N ARG A 250 6.55 -13.46 -12.63
CA ARG A 250 5.72 -13.65 -11.42
C ARG A 250 4.38 -12.94 -11.55
N GLU A 251 4.37 -11.70 -12.02
CA GLU A 251 3.15 -10.91 -12.20
C GLU A 251 2.26 -11.47 -13.33
N ALA A 252 2.85 -11.94 -14.44
CA ALA A 252 2.09 -12.61 -15.49
C ALA A 252 1.41 -13.89 -14.94
N LEU A 253 2.14 -14.71 -14.19
CA LEU A 253 1.60 -15.91 -13.53
C LEU A 253 0.51 -15.57 -12.49
N ALA A 254 0.60 -14.43 -11.82
CA ALA A 254 -0.47 -13.96 -10.92
C ALA A 254 -1.76 -13.64 -11.68
N LEU A 255 -1.65 -12.96 -12.82
CA LEU A 255 -2.80 -12.66 -13.69
C LEU A 255 -3.42 -13.92 -14.30
N GLU A 256 -2.61 -14.91 -14.68
CA GLU A 256 -3.10 -16.21 -15.15
C GLU A 256 -3.84 -16.99 -14.05
N ARG A 257 -3.33 -16.95 -12.81
CA ARG A 257 -4.04 -17.55 -11.66
C ARG A 257 -5.36 -16.83 -11.40
N ALA A 258 -5.41 -15.51 -11.53
CA ALA A 258 -6.65 -14.75 -11.46
C ALA A 258 -7.63 -15.15 -12.57
N HIS A 259 -7.15 -15.35 -13.80
CA HIS A 259 -7.95 -15.83 -14.93
C HIS A 259 -8.59 -17.20 -14.64
N LYS A 260 -7.82 -18.12 -14.06
CA LYS A 260 -8.27 -19.46 -13.65
C LYS A 260 -9.19 -19.47 -12.42
N GLY A 261 -9.63 -18.30 -11.94
CA GLY A 261 -10.59 -18.18 -10.83
C GLY A 261 -9.99 -18.39 -9.44
N LYS A 262 -8.66 -18.33 -9.28
CA LYS A 262 -8.04 -18.43 -7.94
C LYS A 262 -8.55 -17.29 -7.06
N LYS A 263 -9.16 -17.63 -5.92
CA LYS A 263 -9.61 -16.67 -4.92
C LYS A 263 -8.46 -16.24 -4.00
N SER A 264 -8.49 -14.99 -3.58
CA SER A 264 -7.63 -14.47 -2.52
C SER A 264 -8.00 -15.10 -1.19
N LYS A 265 -6.99 -15.55 -0.43
CA LYS A 265 -7.22 -16.06 0.94
C LYS A 265 -7.52 -14.92 1.92
N LYS A 266 -6.83 -13.79 1.74
CA LYS A 266 -6.99 -12.59 2.54
C LYS A 266 -6.79 -11.36 1.67
N THR A 267 -7.59 -10.35 1.93
CA THR A 267 -7.55 -9.07 1.21
C THR A 267 -7.49 -7.90 2.18
N VAL A 268 -7.08 -6.74 1.67
CA VAL A 268 -7.15 -5.45 2.35
C VAL A 268 -7.71 -4.41 1.38
N ILE A 269 -8.58 -3.52 1.87
CA ILE A 269 -9.13 -2.42 1.07
C ILE A 269 -8.26 -1.19 1.28
N VAL A 270 -7.87 -0.52 0.19
CA VAL A 270 -7.07 0.71 0.19
C VAL A 270 -7.66 1.79 -0.70
#